data_AF-A0A372QXD6-F1
#
_entry.id   AF-A0A372QXD6-F1
#
_cell.length_a   1.000
_cell.length_b   1.000
_cell.length_c   1.000
_cell.angle_alpha   90.00
_cell.angle_beta   90.00
_cell.angle_gamma   90.00
#
_symmetry.space_group_name_H-M   'P 1'
#
loop_
_entity.id
_entity.type
_entity.pdbx_description
1 polymer ?
#
loop_
_entity_poly.entity_id
_entity_poly.type
_entity_poly.pdbx_seq_one_letter_code
_entity_poly.pdbx_strand_id
1 'polypeptide(L)'
;MSYNNKTEIHIGSEFNELNISDKDSDIDHENCYKPESSPYTLWCEECAPNCIIEGWSSGNNDVDEFIKNTIYDARKDYHDGNDFYPLFLEWVPFDRFEDIKQIGEGGFAKVYSAIWIDGKAKYFKQNNGNWKKREPEPIKVALKKLNESYIISADYSNEIKTLWNVYVNDETYLKFYGITKNPETKEFIMIIELANQGNLRSVLSSDFNKLLWKDKLRFLVGISLDLKKLHQLGCFHKDLHSGNILQNCNEYGKRSVSYVSDFGLSGPSNKKKSDDKIYGVLPYIAPESLNRKPYTLSSDVYSFGVIMTELSSGIPPFYERKHDDILALAICNGIRPEFGKGTPEIYKKLAYRCMNANPDQRPTARELYDVLKFWCDSCEDNIYSQEKCGYKGKEIRNIFNEINKEILNISTSYEKNPDAIYTSRIFTFSNLPKPINSSIITSYLNEEDNKDSQDS
;
A
#
# COMPACT_ATOMS: atom_id res chain seq x y z
N MET A 1 45.87 1.99 -52.03
CA MET A 1 46.77 3.07 -51.59
C MET A 1 45.94 4.09 -50.84
N SER A 2 46.29 4.34 -49.56
CA SER A 2 46.07 5.57 -48.77
C SER A 2 44.61 6.04 -48.56
N TYR A 3 43.95 5.79 -47.42
CA TYR A 3 44.07 6.34 -46.04
C TYR A 3 43.31 7.65 -45.74
N ASN A 4 42.58 7.60 -44.62
CA ASN A 4 42.12 8.64 -43.68
C ASN A 4 40.91 9.54 -44.05
N ASN A 5 39.96 9.86 -43.16
CA ASN A 5 39.70 9.45 -41.77
C ASN A 5 38.22 9.80 -41.44
N LYS A 6 37.47 8.85 -40.88
CA LYS A 6 36.23 9.09 -40.14
C LYS A 6 36.60 9.23 -38.66
N THR A 7 36.25 10.34 -38.04
CA THR A 7 36.34 10.53 -36.60
C THR A 7 35.12 9.86 -35.96
N GLU A 8 35.31 8.65 -35.43
CA GLU A 8 34.40 8.03 -34.47
C GLU A 8 34.59 8.74 -33.12
N ILE A 9 33.52 9.34 -32.60
CA ILE A 9 33.49 9.86 -31.23
C ILE A 9 33.14 8.66 -30.35
N HIS A 10 34.17 8.09 -29.73
CA HIS A 10 34.03 7.13 -28.65
C HIS A 10 33.51 7.86 -27.41
N ILE A 11 32.22 7.70 -27.08
CA ILE A 11 31.72 8.07 -25.75
C ILE A 11 32.03 6.88 -24.85
N GLY A 12 33.18 6.94 -24.18
CA GLY A 12 33.58 5.99 -23.16
C GLY A 12 32.71 6.15 -21.91
N SER A 13 32.24 5.02 -21.38
CA SER A 13 31.55 4.91 -20.11
C SER A 13 32.53 5.11 -18.95
N GLU A 14 32.68 6.34 -18.45
CA GLU A 14 33.33 6.61 -17.16
C GLU A 14 32.28 6.54 -16.04
N PHE A 15 31.81 5.34 -15.70
CA PHE A 15 31.15 5.04 -14.41
C PHE A 15 31.26 3.54 -14.15
N ASN A 16 32.48 3.02 -14.12
CA ASN A 16 32.71 1.63 -13.76
C ASN A 16 33.95 1.56 -12.86
N GLU A 17 33.71 1.17 -11.60
CA GLU A 17 34.61 1.10 -10.44
C GLU A 17 34.48 2.27 -9.45
N LEU A 18 33.76 2.04 -8.35
CA LEU A 18 34.01 2.73 -7.10
C LEU A 18 35.35 2.21 -6.55
N ASN A 19 36.46 2.80 -7.00
CA ASN A 19 37.74 2.63 -6.33
C ASN A 19 37.72 3.49 -5.07
N ILE A 20 37.61 2.85 -3.90
CA ILE A 20 37.66 3.50 -2.57
C ILE A 20 39.11 3.92 -2.20
N SER A 21 40.01 4.00 -3.19
CA SER A 21 41.33 4.60 -3.00
C SER A 21 41.55 5.65 -4.08
N ASP A 22 41.74 6.88 -3.62
CA ASP A 22 42.24 8.05 -4.32
C ASP A 22 41.19 8.89 -5.07
N LYS A 23 40.61 9.89 -4.37
CA LYS A 23 41.08 11.30 -4.47
C LYS A 23 40.26 12.30 -3.63
N ASP A 24 41.01 13.18 -2.96
CA ASP A 24 40.70 14.54 -2.50
C ASP A 24 39.54 14.79 -1.51
N SER A 25 39.46 13.98 -0.46
CA SER A 25 39.00 14.47 0.85
C SER A 25 39.94 13.93 1.94
N ASP A 26 40.32 14.75 2.93
CA ASP A 26 41.18 14.40 4.07
C ASP A 26 40.51 13.39 5.03
N ILE A 27 39.98 12.29 4.51
CA ILE A 27 39.41 11.19 5.28
C ILE A 27 40.39 10.01 5.15
N ASP A 28 41.09 9.71 6.24
CA ASP A 28 42.04 8.60 6.34
C ASP A 28 41.30 7.25 6.17
N HIS A 29 41.31 6.73 4.94
CA HIS A 29 40.61 5.51 4.53
C HIS A 29 41.24 4.22 5.07
N GLU A 30 42.43 4.27 5.69
CA GLU A 30 43.15 3.09 6.17
C GLU A 30 42.47 2.44 7.40
N ASN A 31 41.63 3.20 8.11
CA ASN A 31 41.03 2.79 9.39
C ASN A 31 39.56 2.33 9.31
N CYS A 32 38.84 2.51 8.19
CA CYS A 32 37.40 2.21 8.14
C CYS A 32 37.05 0.72 7.92
N TYR A 33 38.02 -0.11 7.54
CA TYR A 33 37.86 -1.55 7.42
C TYR A 33 38.74 -2.28 8.45
N LYS A 34 38.30 -2.29 9.72
CA LYS A 34 38.84 -3.25 10.69
C LYS A 34 38.03 -4.55 10.59
N PRO A 35 38.64 -5.69 10.20
CA PRO A 35 37.96 -6.98 10.10
C PRO A 35 37.33 -7.49 11.42
N GLU A 36 37.67 -6.85 12.54
CA GLU A 36 37.30 -7.30 13.89
C GLU A 36 36.07 -6.58 14.48
N SER A 37 35.58 -5.51 13.86
CA SER A 37 34.36 -4.84 14.31
C SER A 37 33.14 -5.47 13.65
N SER A 38 32.63 -6.54 14.28
CA SER A 38 31.30 -7.12 14.08
C SER A 38 30.98 -7.70 12.69
N PRO A 39 30.53 -8.96 12.59
CA PRO A 39 30.04 -9.53 11.31
C PRO A 39 28.75 -8.85 10.79
N TYR A 40 28.27 -7.79 11.46
CA TYR A 40 27.01 -7.11 11.18
C TYR A 40 27.16 -5.75 10.48
N THR A 41 28.37 -5.18 10.38
CA THR A 41 28.67 -3.87 9.76
C THR A 41 28.92 -4.04 8.25
N LEU A 42 27.98 -3.61 7.42
CA LEU A 42 27.94 -3.89 5.98
C LEU A 42 28.90 -3.02 5.15
N TRP A 43 29.10 -1.79 5.58
CA TRP A 43 29.82 -0.72 4.89
C TRP A 43 30.32 0.28 5.93
N CYS A 44 31.36 1.05 5.61
CA CYS A 44 31.79 2.17 6.45
C CYS A 44 30.66 3.21 6.47
N GLU A 45 30.09 3.48 7.66
CA GLU A 45 28.96 4.41 7.86
C GLU A 45 29.29 5.84 7.39
N GLU A 46 30.56 6.16 7.19
CA GLU A 46 31.01 7.45 6.67
C GLU A 46 31.34 7.40 5.17
N CYS A 47 32.12 6.43 4.70
CA CYS A 47 32.65 6.44 3.32
C CYS A 47 31.60 6.09 2.27
N ALA A 48 30.75 5.11 2.52
CA ALA A 48 29.92 4.55 1.48
C ALA A 48 28.62 5.35 1.21
N PRO A 49 27.95 5.96 2.22
CA PRO A 49 26.97 7.02 1.94
C PRO A 49 27.57 8.18 1.14
N ASN A 50 28.79 8.62 1.46
CA ASN A 50 29.42 9.74 0.75
C ASN A 50 29.55 9.47 -0.75
N CYS A 51 30.02 8.28 -1.15
CA CYS A 51 30.11 7.92 -2.57
C CYS A 51 28.74 7.81 -3.29
N ILE A 52 27.65 7.50 -2.58
CA ILE A 52 26.29 7.42 -3.15
C ILE A 52 25.65 8.81 -3.24
N ILE A 53 25.97 9.68 -2.29
CA ILE A 53 25.39 11.02 -2.14
C ILE A 53 26.13 12.04 -3.01
N GLU A 54 27.40 11.81 -3.31
CA GLU A 54 28.23 12.73 -4.08
C GLU A 54 27.71 12.92 -5.51
N GLY A 55 27.67 14.18 -5.96
CA GLY A 55 27.42 14.54 -7.36
C GLY A 55 25.96 14.73 -7.75
N TRP A 56 24.97 14.52 -6.88
CA TRP A 56 23.56 14.78 -7.19
C TRP A 56 22.86 15.71 -6.18
N SER A 57 21.88 16.46 -6.67
CA SER A 57 20.91 17.21 -5.86
C SER A 57 19.59 17.31 -6.64
N SER A 58 18.48 17.28 -5.92
CA SER A 58 17.15 17.51 -6.50
C SER A 58 16.82 18.99 -6.72
N GLY A 59 17.69 19.88 -6.23
CA GLY A 59 17.41 21.31 -6.10
C GLY A 59 16.36 21.63 -5.03
N ASN A 60 16.08 20.70 -4.11
CA ASN A 60 15.26 20.94 -2.92
C ASN A 60 15.89 20.24 -1.69
N ASN A 61 16.18 21.03 -0.66
CA ASN A 61 16.88 20.55 0.53
C ASN A 61 16.08 19.51 1.31
N ASP A 62 14.75 19.62 1.40
CA ASP A 62 13.92 18.69 2.18
C ASP A 62 13.88 17.30 1.53
N VAL A 63 13.84 17.23 0.19
CA VAL A 63 13.92 15.95 -0.55
C VAL A 63 15.32 15.38 -0.47
N ASP A 64 16.36 16.21 -0.64
CA ASP A 64 17.75 15.78 -0.55
C ASP A 64 18.04 15.21 0.84
N GLU A 65 17.64 15.92 1.91
CA GLU A 65 17.79 15.46 3.30
C GLU A 65 17.00 14.17 3.55
N PHE A 66 15.76 14.08 3.06
CA PHE A 66 14.96 12.87 3.23
C PHE A 66 15.63 11.64 2.59
N ILE A 67 16.07 11.75 1.33
CA ILE A 67 16.74 10.65 0.62
C ILE A 67 18.06 10.29 1.31
N LYS A 68 18.89 11.28 1.66
CA LYS A 68 20.16 11.07 2.38
C LYS A 68 19.95 10.35 3.70
N ASN A 69 18.93 10.72 4.48
CA ASN A 69 18.61 10.04 5.73
C ASN A 69 18.26 8.56 5.48
N THR A 70 17.55 8.22 4.40
CA THR A 70 17.30 6.80 4.05
C THR A 70 18.59 6.04 3.70
N ILE A 71 19.58 6.72 3.14
CA ILE A 71 20.89 6.15 2.80
C ILE A 71 21.71 5.93 4.08
N TYR A 72 21.75 6.90 4.99
CA TYR A 72 22.43 6.74 6.28
C TYR A 72 21.78 5.65 7.15
N ASP A 73 20.45 5.56 7.14
CA ASP A 73 19.69 4.54 7.89
C ASP A 73 19.52 3.21 7.12
N ALA A 74 20.29 2.98 6.05
CA ALA A 74 20.09 1.85 5.15
C ALA A 74 20.11 0.50 5.89
N ARG A 75 19.02 -0.27 5.75
CA ARG A 75 18.85 -1.59 6.37
C ARG A 75 19.27 -2.71 5.41
N LYS A 76 19.47 -3.92 5.95
CA LYS A 76 19.69 -5.14 5.13
C LYS A 76 18.41 -5.48 4.38
N ASP A 77 18.47 -5.56 3.06
CA ASP A 77 17.47 -6.19 2.19
C ASP A 77 17.93 -7.62 1.90
N TYR A 78 17.13 -8.63 2.26
CA TYR A 78 17.44 -10.04 2.01
C TYR A 78 16.92 -10.45 0.64
N HIS A 79 17.78 -10.59 -0.37
CA HIS A 79 17.35 -11.15 -1.66
C HIS A 79 18.39 -12.04 -2.36
N ASP A 80 17.93 -13.24 -2.73
CA ASP A 80 18.53 -14.23 -3.63
C ASP A 80 19.92 -14.77 -3.24
N GLY A 81 19.94 -15.78 -2.34
CA GLY A 81 21.16 -16.47 -1.90
C GLY A 81 21.81 -15.85 -0.66
N ASN A 82 23.16 -15.82 -0.65
CA ASN A 82 23.98 -15.24 0.42
C ASN A 82 24.33 -13.75 0.19
N ASP A 83 23.78 -13.12 -0.85
CA ASP A 83 24.07 -11.73 -1.21
C ASP A 83 23.13 -10.76 -0.47
N PHE A 84 23.70 -9.71 0.11
CA PHE A 84 22.97 -8.67 0.85
C PHE A 84 22.98 -7.36 0.05
N TYR A 85 21.83 -6.71 -0.09
CA TYR A 85 21.72 -5.39 -0.72
C TYR A 85 21.25 -4.35 0.32
N PRO A 86 21.87 -3.16 0.41
CA PRO A 86 21.35 -2.10 1.26
C PRO A 86 20.03 -1.56 0.71
N LEU A 87 19.06 -1.32 1.60
CA LEU A 87 17.77 -0.73 1.28
C LEU A 87 17.75 0.77 1.57
N PHE A 88 17.66 1.59 0.53
CA PHE A 88 17.51 3.06 0.61
C PHE A 88 16.74 3.59 -0.60
N LEU A 89 16.33 4.86 -0.55
CA LEU A 89 15.69 5.55 -1.68
C LEU A 89 16.73 6.17 -2.61
N GLU A 90 16.46 6.16 -3.91
CA GLU A 90 17.32 6.75 -4.93
C GLU A 90 16.79 8.09 -5.43
N TRP A 91 17.69 9.04 -5.65
CA TRP A 91 17.41 10.16 -6.52
C TRP A 91 17.75 9.75 -7.96
N VAL A 92 16.76 9.83 -8.86
CA VAL A 92 16.93 9.37 -10.25
C VAL A 92 16.70 10.53 -11.22
N PRO A 93 17.68 10.89 -12.06
CA PRO A 93 17.48 11.85 -13.15
C PRO A 93 16.33 11.43 -14.08
N PHE A 94 15.51 12.40 -14.49
CA PHE A 94 14.25 12.10 -15.22
C PHE A 94 14.48 11.51 -16.63
N ASP A 95 15.64 11.76 -17.23
CA ASP A 95 16.04 11.21 -18.53
C ASP A 95 16.38 9.71 -18.48
N ARG A 96 16.41 9.09 -17.30
CA ARG A 96 16.55 7.64 -17.12
C ARG A 96 15.22 6.87 -17.27
N PHE A 97 14.13 7.55 -17.61
CA PHE A 97 12.81 6.95 -17.81
C PHE A 97 12.38 7.01 -19.28
N GLU A 98 12.09 5.84 -19.85
CA GLU A 98 11.59 5.66 -21.21
C GLU A 98 10.15 5.14 -21.21
N ASP A 99 9.49 5.20 -22.38
CA ASP A 99 8.13 4.66 -22.59
C ASP A 99 7.07 5.13 -21.57
N ILE A 100 7.17 6.41 -21.16
CA ILE A 100 6.28 7.02 -20.17
C ILE A 100 4.84 7.09 -20.72
N LYS A 101 3.91 6.37 -20.08
CA LYS A 101 2.49 6.30 -20.48
C LYS A 101 1.60 6.51 -19.27
N GLN A 102 0.62 7.41 -19.37
CA GLN A 102 -0.36 7.61 -18.29
C GLN A 102 -1.23 6.35 -18.16
N ILE A 103 -1.32 5.81 -16.94
CA ILE A 103 -2.10 4.60 -16.64
C ILE A 103 -3.25 4.86 -15.65
N GLY A 104 -3.27 6.03 -15.01
CA GLY A 104 -4.34 6.41 -14.09
C GLY A 104 -4.32 7.88 -13.72
N GLU A 105 -5.49 8.40 -13.36
CA GLU A 105 -5.70 9.75 -12.83
C GLU A 105 -6.78 9.68 -11.76
N GLY A 106 -6.47 10.19 -10.57
CA GLY A 106 -7.37 10.27 -9.42
C GLY A 106 -7.59 11.72 -8.99
N GLY A 107 -8.27 11.91 -7.85
CA GLY A 107 -8.53 13.25 -7.32
C GLY A 107 -7.27 14.03 -6.92
N PHE A 108 -6.20 13.33 -6.57
CA PHE A 108 -5.00 13.92 -5.96
C PHE A 108 -3.68 13.59 -6.68
N ALA A 109 -3.71 12.69 -7.67
CA ALA A 109 -2.49 12.22 -8.34
C ALA A 109 -2.75 11.71 -9.75
N LYS A 110 -1.70 11.77 -10.57
CA LYS A 110 -1.58 11.08 -11.86
C LYS A 110 -0.53 9.99 -11.75
N VAL A 111 -0.77 8.85 -12.38
CA VAL A 111 0.15 7.71 -12.37
C VAL A 111 0.53 7.35 -13.79
N TYR A 112 1.82 7.19 -14.03
CA TYR A 112 2.39 6.79 -15.31
C TYR A 112 3.14 5.47 -15.15
N SER A 113 3.13 4.60 -16.15
CA SER A 113 4.10 3.52 -16.25
C SER A 113 5.32 4.00 -17.03
N ALA A 114 6.51 3.57 -16.65
CA ALA A 114 7.74 3.85 -17.38
C ALA A 114 8.72 2.66 -17.29
N ILE A 115 9.70 2.63 -18.19
CA ILE A 115 10.88 1.76 -18.09
C ILE A 115 11.98 2.60 -17.45
N TRP A 116 12.46 2.18 -16.28
CA TRP A 116 13.66 2.75 -15.67
C TRP A 116 14.88 1.98 -16.19
N ILE A 117 15.71 2.63 -17.01
CA ILE A 117 16.77 1.95 -17.76
C ILE A 117 17.96 1.49 -16.90
N ASP A 118 18.19 2.12 -15.75
CA ASP A 118 19.18 1.63 -14.78
C ASP A 118 18.64 0.50 -13.90
N GLY A 119 17.34 0.59 -13.59
CA GLY A 119 16.71 -0.13 -12.50
C GLY A 119 17.27 0.16 -11.12
N LYS A 120 16.76 -0.57 -10.12
CA LYS A 120 17.18 -0.42 -8.71
C LYS A 120 18.67 -0.73 -8.59
N ALA A 121 19.43 0.17 -7.97
CA ALA A 121 20.85 -0.06 -7.72
C ALA A 121 21.05 -1.30 -6.84
N LYS A 122 21.87 -2.24 -7.33
CA LYS A 122 22.29 -3.44 -6.60
C LYS A 122 23.79 -3.38 -6.39
N TYR A 123 24.26 -3.72 -5.20
CA TYR A 123 25.68 -3.75 -4.85
C TYR A 123 26.06 -5.13 -4.36
N PHE A 124 27.26 -5.62 -4.71
CA PHE A 124 27.78 -6.88 -4.16
C PHE A 124 29.15 -6.64 -3.52
N LYS A 125 29.41 -7.41 -2.45
CA LYS A 125 30.68 -7.36 -1.74
C LYS A 125 31.71 -8.22 -2.46
N GLN A 126 32.86 -7.64 -2.75
CA GLN A 126 34.01 -8.31 -3.33
C GLN A 126 34.86 -9.01 -2.25
N ASN A 127 35.73 -9.93 -2.67
CA ASN A 127 36.64 -10.67 -1.79
C ASN A 127 37.58 -9.76 -0.98
N ASN A 128 37.90 -8.57 -1.49
CA ASN A 128 38.73 -7.56 -0.82
C ASN A 128 37.94 -6.68 0.18
N GLY A 129 36.63 -6.93 0.36
CA GLY A 129 35.76 -6.15 1.26
C GLY A 129 35.08 -4.94 0.61
N ASN A 130 35.47 -4.55 -0.61
CA ASN A 130 34.88 -3.42 -1.33
C ASN A 130 33.53 -3.78 -1.94
N TRP A 131 32.68 -2.77 -2.15
CA TRP A 131 31.39 -2.93 -2.80
C TRP A 131 31.46 -2.51 -4.26
N LYS A 132 30.87 -3.31 -5.15
CA LYS A 132 30.72 -2.97 -6.56
C LYS A 132 29.24 -2.90 -6.95
N LYS A 133 28.87 -1.81 -7.61
CA LYS A 133 27.55 -1.67 -8.24
C LYS A 133 27.42 -2.69 -9.36
N ARG A 134 26.29 -3.40 -9.41
CA ARG A 134 25.95 -4.30 -10.51
C ARG A 134 25.60 -3.50 -11.76
N GLU A 135 25.69 -4.17 -12.90
CA GLU A 135 25.25 -3.61 -14.17
C GLU A 135 23.75 -3.25 -14.12
N PRO A 136 23.35 -2.17 -14.82
CA PRO A 136 21.95 -1.79 -15.02
C PRO A 136 21.05 -2.96 -15.42
N GLU A 137 19.88 -3.04 -14.78
CA GLU A 137 18.84 -4.02 -15.11
C GLU A 137 17.51 -3.29 -15.30
N PRO A 138 17.11 -2.97 -16.54
CA PRO A 138 15.91 -2.21 -16.81
C PRO A 138 14.67 -2.85 -16.18
N ILE A 139 13.91 -2.07 -15.42
CA ILE A 139 12.67 -2.53 -14.77
C ILE A 139 11.51 -1.62 -15.12
N LYS A 140 10.31 -2.20 -15.13
CA LYS A 140 9.08 -1.43 -15.30
C LYS A 140 8.62 -0.89 -13.94
N VAL A 141 8.35 0.41 -13.87
CA VAL A 141 7.97 1.12 -12.64
C VAL A 141 6.69 1.92 -12.85
N ALA A 142 6.06 2.29 -11.73
CA ALA A 142 5.04 3.31 -11.69
C ALA A 142 5.64 4.64 -11.19
N LEU A 143 5.35 5.71 -11.92
CA LEU A 143 5.69 7.08 -11.61
C LEU A 143 4.44 7.77 -11.08
N LYS A 144 4.36 7.96 -9.76
CA LYS A 144 3.23 8.62 -9.11
C LYS A 144 3.52 10.10 -8.91
N LYS A 145 2.75 10.95 -9.58
CA LYS A 145 2.82 12.40 -9.52
C LYS A 145 1.65 12.94 -8.71
N LEU A 146 1.91 13.57 -7.56
CA LEU A 146 0.85 14.29 -6.82
C LEU A 146 0.51 15.61 -7.51
N ASN A 147 -0.73 16.07 -7.35
CA ASN A 147 -1.13 17.37 -7.84
C ASN A 147 -0.30 18.48 -7.18
N GLU A 148 0.16 19.45 -7.98
CA GLU A 148 0.94 20.60 -7.53
C GLU A 148 2.24 20.23 -6.80
N SER A 149 2.83 19.06 -7.08
CA SER A 149 4.05 18.58 -6.42
C SER A 149 5.33 19.34 -6.80
N TYR A 150 5.22 20.47 -7.51
CA TYR A 150 6.32 21.43 -7.67
C TYR A 150 6.60 22.21 -6.37
N ILE A 151 5.64 22.25 -5.45
CA ILE A 151 5.81 22.67 -4.05
C ILE A 151 5.69 21.43 -3.18
N ILE A 152 6.68 21.17 -2.34
CA ILE A 152 6.58 20.11 -1.34
C ILE A 152 5.61 20.56 -0.25
N SER A 153 4.36 20.14 -0.39
CA SER A 153 3.35 20.36 0.63
C SER A 153 3.59 19.44 1.82
N ALA A 154 2.99 19.79 2.96
CA ALA A 154 2.98 18.89 4.13
C ALA A 154 2.35 17.53 3.80
N ASP A 155 1.40 17.48 2.86
CA ASP A 155 0.75 16.26 2.41
C ASP A 155 1.69 15.39 1.57
N TYR A 156 2.47 15.99 0.66
CA TYR A 156 3.53 15.29 -0.08
C TYR A 156 4.58 14.73 0.88
N SER A 157 5.07 15.53 1.83
CA SER A 157 6.04 15.08 2.83
C SER A 157 5.52 13.94 3.70
N ASN A 158 4.24 14.00 4.10
CA ASN A 158 3.64 12.92 4.89
C ASN A 158 3.54 11.64 4.05
N GLU A 159 3.11 11.73 2.80
CA GLU A 159 2.99 10.57 1.92
C GLU A 159 4.32 9.84 1.74
N ILE A 160 5.40 10.55 1.36
CA ILE A 160 6.71 9.91 1.15
C ILE A 160 7.26 9.29 2.44
N LYS A 161 7.06 9.95 3.59
CA LYS A 161 7.51 9.45 4.90
C LYS A 161 6.72 8.23 5.35
N THR A 162 5.39 8.27 5.21
CA THR A 162 4.51 7.15 5.55
C THR A 162 4.79 5.96 4.64
N LEU A 163 4.90 6.18 3.32
CA LEU A 163 5.22 5.14 2.35
C LEU A 163 6.56 4.46 2.67
N TRP A 164 7.61 5.25 2.91
CA TRP A 164 8.92 4.75 3.30
C TRP A 164 8.87 3.94 4.60
N ASN A 165 8.20 4.46 5.64
CA ASN A 165 8.08 3.77 6.92
C ASN A 165 7.31 2.45 6.83
N VAL A 166 6.27 2.37 6.00
CA VAL A 166 5.55 1.11 5.78
C VAL A 166 6.43 0.12 5.02
N TYR A 167 7.10 0.57 3.95
CA TYR A 167 8.00 -0.26 3.15
C TYR A 167 9.19 -0.83 3.95
N VAL A 168 9.90 0.00 4.71
CA VAL A 168 11.07 -0.43 5.50
C VAL A 168 10.74 -1.40 6.64
N ASN A 169 9.49 -1.42 7.11
CA ASN A 169 9.02 -2.36 8.12
C ASN A 169 8.31 -3.58 7.50
N ASP A 170 8.31 -3.69 6.16
CA ASP A 170 7.71 -4.80 5.43
C ASP A 170 8.35 -5.04 4.06
N GLU A 171 9.26 -6.01 3.99
CA GLU A 171 9.81 -6.49 2.70
C GLU A 171 8.74 -7.00 1.73
N THR A 172 7.53 -7.31 2.22
CA THR A 172 6.42 -7.77 1.39
C THR A 172 5.51 -6.67 0.87
N TYR A 173 5.70 -5.41 1.28
CA TYR A 173 4.90 -4.26 0.85
C TYR A 173 5.35 -3.72 -0.53
N LEU A 174 4.54 -2.84 -1.14
CA LEU A 174 4.84 -2.20 -2.42
C LEU A 174 6.17 -1.42 -2.35
N LYS A 175 7.12 -1.75 -3.23
CA LYS A 175 8.45 -1.14 -3.17
C LYS A 175 8.39 0.35 -3.50
N PHE A 176 9.06 1.16 -2.68
CA PHE A 176 9.32 2.56 -2.94
C PHE A 176 10.80 2.71 -3.29
N TYR A 177 11.09 2.97 -4.57
CA TYR A 177 12.46 2.96 -5.08
C TYR A 177 13.16 4.30 -4.91
N GLY A 178 12.42 5.40 -4.98
CA GLY A 178 13.05 6.71 -4.99
C GLY A 178 12.16 7.84 -5.49
N ILE A 179 12.80 8.96 -5.79
CA ILE A 179 12.15 10.18 -6.26
C ILE A 179 12.89 10.68 -7.51
N THR A 180 12.11 11.22 -8.44
CA THR A 180 12.61 11.97 -9.59
C THR A 180 11.89 13.32 -9.68
N LYS A 181 12.34 14.20 -10.57
CA LYS A 181 11.73 15.51 -10.83
C LYS A 181 11.67 15.78 -12.30
N ASN A 182 10.47 16.06 -12.80
CA ASN A 182 10.29 16.41 -14.20
C ASN A 182 10.99 17.77 -14.47
N PRO A 183 11.92 17.86 -15.44
CA PRO A 183 12.68 19.07 -15.68
C PRO A 183 11.84 20.20 -16.29
N GLU A 184 10.74 19.89 -16.98
CA GLU A 184 9.84 20.86 -17.61
C GLU A 184 8.84 21.42 -16.59
N THR A 185 8.12 20.54 -15.89
CA THR A 185 7.05 20.93 -14.96
C THR A 185 7.57 21.28 -13.56
N LYS A 186 8.81 20.89 -13.24
CA LYS A 186 9.46 21.00 -11.92
C LYS A 186 8.79 20.18 -10.81
N GLU A 187 7.83 19.32 -11.17
CA GLU A 187 7.09 18.49 -10.24
C GLU A 187 7.93 17.29 -9.77
N PHE A 188 7.88 17.03 -8.45
CA PHE A 188 8.45 15.82 -7.86
C PHE A 188 7.54 14.62 -8.09
N ILE A 189 8.14 13.46 -8.36
CA ILE A 189 7.47 12.23 -8.77
C ILE A 189 8.07 11.07 -7.99
N MET A 190 7.22 10.26 -7.37
CA MET A 190 7.62 9.03 -6.68
C MET A 190 7.82 7.89 -7.67
N ILE A 191 8.88 7.10 -7.47
CA ILE A 191 9.19 5.91 -8.25
C ILE A 191 8.83 4.70 -7.38
N ILE A 192 7.78 3.99 -7.77
CA ILE A 192 7.24 2.85 -7.00
C ILE A 192 7.11 1.61 -7.89
N GLU A 193 6.99 0.45 -7.26
CA GLU A 193 6.67 -0.79 -7.95
C GLU A 193 5.36 -0.67 -8.75
N LEU A 194 5.38 -1.17 -9.99
CA LEU A 194 4.18 -1.20 -10.82
C LEU A 194 3.31 -2.41 -10.43
N ALA A 195 2.15 -2.14 -9.85
CA ALA A 195 1.13 -3.16 -9.61
C ALA A 195 0.48 -3.60 -10.93
N ASN A 196 0.81 -4.81 -11.39
CA ASN A 196 0.49 -5.25 -12.75
C ASN A 196 -1.00 -5.63 -13.00
N GLN A 197 -1.83 -5.73 -11.95
CA GLN A 197 -3.27 -5.97 -12.08
C GLN A 197 -4.12 -4.70 -11.84
N GLY A 198 -3.49 -3.54 -11.64
CA GLY A 198 -4.19 -2.29 -11.32
C GLY A 198 -4.75 -2.28 -9.90
N ASN A 199 -5.94 -1.70 -9.70
CA ASN A 199 -6.59 -1.64 -8.38
C ASN A 199 -7.66 -2.73 -8.19
N LEU A 200 -8.00 -3.01 -6.93
CA LEU A 200 -8.95 -4.05 -6.54
C LEU A 200 -10.32 -3.84 -7.20
N ARG A 201 -10.79 -2.59 -7.31
CA ARG A 201 -12.07 -2.31 -7.97
C ARG A 201 -12.09 -2.77 -9.44
N SER A 202 -10.99 -2.55 -10.15
CA SER A 202 -10.84 -2.98 -11.55
C SER A 202 -10.83 -4.49 -11.65
N VAL A 203 -10.09 -5.17 -10.76
CA VAL A 203 -10.04 -6.64 -10.68
C VAL A 203 -11.41 -7.25 -10.38
N LEU A 204 -12.20 -6.65 -9.49
CA LEU A 204 -13.56 -7.09 -9.22
C LEU A 204 -14.48 -6.87 -10.42
N SER A 205 -14.31 -5.77 -11.16
CA SER A 205 -15.11 -5.53 -12.36
C SER A 205 -14.80 -6.49 -13.50
N SER A 206 -13.55 -6.92 -13.67
CA SER A 206 -13.12 -7.76 -14.81
C SER A 206 -13.15 -9.26 -14.51
N ASP A 207 -12.78 -9.66 -13.28
CA ASP A 207 -12.38 -11.04 -12.98
C ASP A 207 -13.08 -11.63 -11.75
N PHE A 208 -14.11 -10.98 -11.19
CA PHE A 208 -14.75 -11.45 -9.95
C PHE A 208 -15.17 -12.92 -9.98
N ASN A 209 -15.77 -13.41 -11.08
CA ASN A 209 -16.23 -14.80 -11.19
C ASN A 209 -15.07 -15.82 -11.25
N LYS A 210 -13.83 -15.36 -11.43
CA LYS A 210 -12.61 -16.20 -11.37
C LYS A 210 -12.00 -16.24 -9.96
N LEU A 211 -12.41 -15.33 -9.06
CA LEU A 211 -11.87 -15.22 -7.71
C LEU A 211 -12.56 -16.20 -6.76
N LEU A 212 -11.82 -17.17 -6.25
CA LEU A 212 -12.30 -18.05 -5.18
C LEU A 212 -12.22 -17.33 -3.83
N TRP A 213 -12.94 -17.84 -2.82
CA TRP A 213 -12.89 -17.27 -1.47
C TRP A 213 -11.49 -17.24 -0.88
N LYS A 214 -10.64 -18.23 -1.18
CA LYS A 214 -9.23 -18.22 -0.76
C LYS A 214 -8.47 -17.01 -1.31
N ASP A 215 -8.78 -16.57 -2.53
CA ASP A 215 -8.12 -15.44 -3.18
C ASP A 215 -8.61 -14.12 -2.56
N LYS A 216 -9.92 -14.04 -2.29
CA LYS A 216 -10.52 -12.92 -1.53
C LYS A 216 -9.92 -12.79 -0.12
N LEU A 217 -9.71 -13.92 0.57
CA LEU A 217 -9.06 -13.95 1.89
C LEU A 217 -7.60 -13.51 1.81
N ARG A 218 -6.84 -13.93 0.79
CA ARG A 218 -5.47 -13.45 0.55
C ARG A 218 -5.41 -11.93 0.36
N PHE A 219 -6.35 -11.38 -0.41
CA PHE A 219 -6.45 -9.94 -0.57
C PHE A 219 -6.66 -9.24 0.77
N LEU A 220 -7.61 -9.72 1.56
CA LEU A 220 -7.90 -9.18 2.89
C LEU A 220 -6.72 -9.32 3.86
N VAL A 221 -5.95 -10.40 3.78
CA VAL A 221 -4.71 -10.58 4.57
C VAL A 221 -3.68 -9.51 4.21
N GLY A 222 -3.43 -9.26 2.92
CA GLY A 222 -2.52 -8.19 2.48
C GLY A 222 -3.00 -6.82 2.96
N ILE A 223 -4.26 -6.47 2.71
CA ILE A 223 -4.86 -5.18 3.11
C ILE A 223 -4.79 -4.99 4.63
N SER A 224 -5.12 -6.02 5.42
CA SER A 224 -5.10 -5.94 6.89
C SER A 224 -3.70 -5.90 7.47
N LEU A 225 -2.71 -6.51 6.81
CA LEU A 225 -1.30 -6.43 7.19
C LEU A 225 -0.79 -4.99 7.05
N ASP A 226 -1.03 -4.38 5.90
CA ASP A 226 -0.63 -2.99 5.62
C ASP A 226 -1.32 -2.03 6.60
N LEU A 227 -2.63 -2.22 6.82
CA LEU A 227 -3.39 -1.39 7.75
C LEU A 227 -2.91 -1.54 9.19
N LYS A 228 -2.61 -2.77 9.63
CA LYS A 228 -2.01 -3.05 10.93
C LYS A 228 -0.70 -2.31 11.12
N LYS A 229 0.18 -2.31 10.11
CA LYS A 229 1.47 -1.62 10.16
C LYS A 229 1.30 -0.10 10.22
N LEU A 230 0.43 0.44 9.38
CA LEU A 230 0.09 1.86 9.41
C LEU A 230 -0.43 2.28 10.80
N HIS A 231 -1.33 1.48 11.39
CA HIS A 231 -1.89 1.74 12.72
C HIS A 231 -0.85 1.60 13.84
N GLN A 232 0.12 0.68 13.70
CA GLN A 232 1.26 0.55 14.63
C GLN A 232 2.17 1.78 14.63
N LEU A 233 2.27 2.47 13.49
CA LEU A 233 2.93 3.79 13.38
C LEU A 233 2.06 4.93 13.94
N GLY A 234 0.89 4.61 14.51
CA GLY A 234 -0.06 5.61 15.02
C GLY A 234 -0.71 6.45 13.93
N CYS A 235 -0.68 5.99 12.67
CA CYS A 235 -1.21 6.71 11.52
C CYS A 235 -2.55 6.10 11.07
N PHE A 236 -3.48 6.95 10.63
CA PHE A 236 -4.66 6.51 9.89
C PHE A 236 -4.46 6.72 8.38
N HIS A 237 -5.20 5.98 7.56
CA HIS A 237 -5.20 6.15 6.11
C HIS A 237 -6.10 7.30 5.64
N LYS A 238 -7.31 7.39 6.20
CA LYS A 238 -8.35 8.40 5.91
C LYS A 238 -9.09 8.27 4.57
N ASP A 239 -8.62 7.42 3.66
CA ASP A 239 -9.22 7.26 2.32
C ASP A 239 -9.08 5.81 1.82
N LEU A 240 -9.32 4.86 2.72
CA LEU A 240 -9.21 3.44 2.41
C LEU A 240 -10.43 2.98 1.61
N HIS A 241 -10.23 2.56 0.35
CA HIS A 241 -11.29 2.00 -0.49
C HIS A 241 -10.70 1.10 -1.58
N SER A 242 -11.53 0.32 -2.28
CA SER A 242 -11.07 -0.61 -3.32
C SER A 242 -10.27 0.02 -4.48
N GLY A 243 -10.52 1.30 -4.80
CA GLY A 243 -9.72 2.06 -5.77
C GLY A 243 -8.27 2.37 -5.32
N ASN A 244 -8.00 2.35 -4.01
CA ASN A 244 -6.70 2.64 -3.40
C ASN A 244 -5.99 1.36 -2.93
N ILE A 245 -6.54 0.19 -3.26
CA ILE A 245 -5.90 -1.11 -3.03
C ILE A 245 -5.33 -1.59 -4.35
N LEU A 246 -4.02 -1.60 -4.50
CA LEU A 246 -3.34 -2.12 -5.67
C LEU A 246 -3.25 -3.63 -5.62
N GLN A 247 -3.26 -4.27 -6.79
CA GLN A 247 -3.15 -5.71 -6.97
C GLN A 247 -1.93 -6.03 -7.83
N ASN A 248 -1.09 -6.92 -7.34
CA ASN A 248 0.07 -7.41 -8.08
C ASN A 248 0.03 -8.93 -8.13
N CYS A 249 0.35 -9.52 -9.28
CA CYS A 249 0.44 -10.96 -9.43
C CYS A 249 1.85 -11.34 -9.85
N ASN A 250 2.39 -12.42 -9.27
CA ASN A 250 3.69 -12.93 -9.71
C ASN A 250 3.65 -13.43 -11.16
N GLU A 251 4.81 -13.52 -11.82
CA GLU A 251 4.94 -13.90 -13.23
C GLU A 251 4.30 -15.26 -13.58
N TYR A 252 4.14 -16.14 -12.59
CA TYR A 252 3.49 -17.44 -12.74
C TYR A 252 1.95 -17.38 -12.60
N GLY A 253 1.37 -16.21 -12.33
CA GLY A 253 -0.08 -16.00 -12.22
C GLY A 253 -0.76 -16.70 -11.03
N LYS A 254 0.03 -17.20 -10.06
CA LYS A 254 -0.45 -18.14 -9.03
C LYS A 254 -0.77 -17.49 -7.69
N ARG A 255 -0.23 -16.30 -7.41
CA ARG A 255 -0.41 -15.61 -6.12
C ARG A 255 -0.49 -14.11 -6.34
N SER A 256 -1.69 -13.58 -6.13
CA SER A 256 -1.94 -12.14 -6.15
C SER A 256 -1.80 -11.58 -4.73
N VAL A 257 -1.09 -10.46 -4.62
CA VAL A 257 -0.83 -9.70 -3.38
C VAL A 257 -1.52 -8.35 -3.51
N SER A 258 -2.06 -7.88 -2.38
CA SER A 258 -2.75 -6.60 -2.31
C SER A 258 -1.94 -5.61 -1.50
N TYR A 259 -1.86 -4.36 -1.98
CA TYR A 259 -1.17 -3.27 -1.31
C TYR A 259 -2.13 -2.11 -1.08
N VAL A 260 -2.25 -1.66 0.16
CA VAL A 260 -2.89 -0.38 0.47
C VAL A 260 -2.02 0.74 -0.06
N SER A 261 -2.56 1.70 -0.80
CA SER A 261 -1.82 2.79 -1.43
C SER A 261 -2.53 4.12 -1.26
N ASP A 262 -1.88 5.21 -1.67
CA ASP A 262 -2.43 6.58 -1.62
C ASP A 262 -2.52 7.18 -0.22
N PHE A 263 -1.34 7.48 0.35
CA PHE A 263 -1.20 8.04 1.70
C PHE A 263 -1.25 9.58 1.74
N GLY A 264 -1.67 10.26 0.67
CA GLY A 264 -1.70 11.73 0.61
C GLY A 264 -2.57 12.38 1.71
N LEU A 265 -3.59 11.66 2.18
CA LEU A 265 -4.45 12.09 3.30
C LEU A 265 -4.07 11.45 4.65
N SER A 266 -3.07 10.57 4.66
CA SER A 266 -2.61 9.87 5.85
C SER A 266 -1.82 10.79 6.77
N GLY A 267 -1.79 10.44 8.04
CA GLY A 267 -1.07 11.23 9.02
C GLY A 267 -1.20 10.69 10.43
N PRO A 268 -0.44 11.28 11.38
CA PRO A 268 -0.45 10.82 12.76
C PRO A 268 -1.79 11.14 13.42
N SER A 269 -2.33 10.15 14.12
CA SER A 269 -3.65 10.22 14.79
C SER A 269 -3.75 11.27 15.89
N ASN A 270 -2.61 11.75 16.40
CA ASN A 270 -2.53 12.76 17.45
C ASN A 270 -2.54 14.22 16.94
N LYS A 271 -2.36 14.46 15.64
CA LYS A 271 -2.42 15.81 15.06
C LYS A 271 -3.84 16.10 14.57
N LYS A 272 -4.56 16.97 15.30
CA LYS A 272 -5.82 17.53 14.81
C LYS A 272 -5.53 18.43 13.59
N LYS A 273 -5.84 17.99 12.38
CA LYS A 273 -5.99 18.92 11.24
C LYS A 273 -7.27 19.73 11.48
N SER A 274 -7.18 21.04 11.29
CA SER A 274 -8.19 22.05 11.68
C SER A 274 -9.31 22.28 10.65
N ASP A 275 -9.38 21.51 9.57
CA ASP A 275 -10.41 21.70 8.55
C ASP A 275 -11.59 20.75 8.78
N ASP A 276 -12.78 21.32 9.02
CA ASP A 276 -14.10 20.66 9.13
C ASP A 276 -14.54 19.86 7.89
N LYS A 277 -13.64 19.71 6.90
CA LYS A 277 -13.90 19.06 5.63
C LYS A 277 -13.77 17.55 5.76
N ILE A 278 -14.77 16.85 5.23
CA ILE A 278 -14.77 15.40 5.12
C ILE A 278 -14.19 15.04 3.76
N TYR A 279 -13.27 14.08 3.73
CA TYR A 279 -12.61 13.62 2.50
C TYR A 279 -12.87 12.13 2.32
N GLY A 280 -13.03 11.70 1.07
CA GLY A 280 -12.93 10.30 0.67
C GLY A 280 -14.02 9.89 -0.32
N VAL A 281 -14.35 8.60 -0.33
CA VAL A 281 -15.45 8.03 -1.14
C VAL A 281 -16.62 7.69 -0.23
N LEU A 282 -17.75 8.39 -0.39
CA LEU A 282 -18.86 8.43 0.59
C LEU A 282 -19.25 7.06 1.20
N PRO A 283 -19.50 5.98 0.42
CA PRO A 283 -19.80 4.66 0.99
C PRO A 283 -18.80 4.11 2.01
N TYR A 284 -17.52 4.46 1.89
CA TYR A 284 -16.44 3.97 2.75
C TYR A 284 -16.20 4.86 3.97
N ILE A 285 -16.79 6.06 4.02
CA ILE A 285 -16.56 7.00 5.12
C ILE A 285 -17.35 6.54 6.35
N ALA A 286 -16.65 6.39 7.48
CA ALA A 286 -17.25 5.96 8.72
C ALA A 286 -18.32 6.95 9.23
N PRO A 287 -19.42 6.48 9.81
CA PRO A 287 -20.57 7.32 10.15
C PRO A 287 -20.25 8.38 11.21
N GLU A 288 -19.29 8.14 12.11
CA GLU A 288 -18.80 9.14 13.04
C GLU A 288 -18.05 10.28 12.33
N SER A 289 -17.30 9.97 11.27
CA SER A 289 -16.60 10.98 10.45
C SER A 289 -17.59 11.81 9.64
N LEU A 290 -18.65 11.17 9.10
CA LEU A 290 -19.77 11.88 8.46
C LEU A 290 -20.46 12.83 9.42
N ASN A 291 -20.62 12.43 10.69
CA ASN A 291 -21.15 13.26 11.76
C ASN A 291 -20.10 14.19 12.42
N ARG A 292 -19.02 14.53 11.69
CA ARG A 292 -17.97 15.49 12.11
C ARG A 292 -17.27 15.17 13.43
N LYS A 293 -17.34 13.93 13.92
CA LYS A 293 -16.45 13.50 14.99
C LYS A 293 -15.04 13.30 14.43
N PRO A 294 -13.99 13.41 15.27
CA PRO A 294 -12.63 13.17 14.84
C PRO A 294 -12.47 11.81 14.16
N TYR A 295 -11.72 11.78 13.05
CA TYR A 295 -11.31 10.54 12.41
C TYR A 295 -10.41 9.74 13.37
N THR A 296 -10.58 8.41 13.39
CA THR A 296 -9.84 7.51 14.27
C THR A 296 -9.26 6.33 13.49
N LEU A 297 -8.36 5.55 14.09
CA LEU A 297 -7.88 4.29 13.50
C LEU A 297 -9.07 3.34 13.20
N SER A 298 -10.08 3.32 14.08
CA SER A 298 -11.31 2.56 13.89
C SER A 298 -12.15 3.03 12.69
N SER A 299 -11.96 4.27 12.21
CA SER A 299 -12.63 4.78 11.00
C SER A 299 -12.07 4.13 9.73
N ASP A 300 -10.78 3.78 9.69
CA ASP A 300 -10.23 2.95 8.61
C ASP A 300 -10.80 1.53 8.66
N VAL A 301 -11.02 0.98 9.86
CA VAL A 301 -11.62 -0.35 10.04
C VAL A 301 -13.05 -0.40 9.48
N TYR A 302 -13.84 0.67 9.64
CA TYR A 302 -15.15 0.75 8.97
C TYR A 302 -15.01 0.62 7.45
N SER A 303 -14.06 1.35 6.88
CA SER A 303 -13.77 1.32 5.44
C SER A 303 -13.37 -0.08 4.97
N PHE A 304 -12.58 -0.79 5.78
CA PHE A 304 -12.24 -2.20 5.56
C PHE A 304 -13.47 -3.11 5.52
N GLY A 305 -14.43 -2.91 6.43
CA GLY A 305 -15.71 -3.62 6.42
C GLY A 305 -16.53 -3.38 5.14
N VAL A 306 -16.49 -2.16 4.61
CA VAL A 306 -17.12 -1.85 3.30
C VAL A 306 -16.39 -2.57 2.16
N ILE A 307 -15.06 -2.61 2.16
CA ILE A 307 -14.28 -3.39 1.18
C ILE A 307 -14.64 -4.89 1.26
N MET A 308 -14.89 -5.43 2.44
CA MET A 308 -15.36 -6.81 2.59
C MET A 308 -16.70 -7.04 1.89
N THR A 309 -17.66 -6.12 2.00
CA THR A 309 -18.94 -6.24 1.29
C THR A 309 -18.74 -6.27 -0.23
N GLU A 310 -17.89 -5.39 -0.76
CA GLU A 310 -17.58 -5.28 -2.19
C GLU A 310 -16.86 -6.54 -2.72
N LEU A 311 -15.91 -7.10 -1.95
CA LEU A 311 -15.28 -8.39 -2.27
C LEU A 311 -16.27 -9.55 -2.29
N SER A 312 -17.33 -9.48 -1.48
CA SER A 312 -18.34 -10.52 -1.41
C SER A 312 -19.31 -10.48 -2.61
N SER A 313 -19.68 -9.29 -3.07
CA SER A 313 -20.67 -9.07 -4.13
C SER A 313 -20.07 -8.88 -5.52
N GLY A 314 -18.84 -8.35 -5.60
CA GLY A 314 -18.23 -7.89 -6.85
C GLY A 314 -18.81 -6.56 -7.34
N ILE A 315 -19.68 -5.95 -6.54
CA ILE A 315 -20.45 -4.76 -6.90
C ILE A 315 -20.05 -3.61 -5.97
N PRO A 316 -19.76 -2.41 -6.51
CA PRO A 316 -19.46 -1.24 -5.69
C PRO A 316 -20.57 -0.92 -4.67
N PRO A 317 -20.22 -0.49 -3.44
CA PRO A 317 -21.20 -0.26 -2.39
C PRO A 317 -22.14 0.90 -2.74
N PHE A 318 -23.46 0.71 -2.53
CA PHE A 318 -24.53 1.69 -2.82
C PHE A 318 -24.57 2.20 -4.28
N TYR A 319 -24.22 1.34 -5.24
CA TYR A 319 -24.16 1.68 -6.67
C TYR A 319 -25.44 2.26 -7.26
N GLU A 320 -26.59 1.90 -6.69
CA GLU A 320 -27.93 2.29 -7.12
C GLU A 320 -28.36 3.66 -6.56
N ARG A 321 -27.58 4.21 -5.61
CA ARG A 321 -27.89 5.47 -4.91
C ARG A 321 -26.99 6.61 -5.35
N LYS A 322 -27.52 7.82 -5.29
CA LYS A 322 -26.71 9.03 -5.38
C LYS A 322 -25.77 9.10 -4.19
N HIS A 323 -24.53 9.52 -4.41
CA HIS A 323 -23.59 9.73 -3.33
C HIS A 323 -23.71 11.16 -2.80
N ASP A 324 -24.79 11.45 -2.09
CA ASP A 324 -25.16 12.77 -1.60
C ASP A 324 -25.46 12.77 -0.08
N ASP A 325 -26.03 13.87 0.41
CA ASP A 325 -26.45 14.05 1.80
C ASP A 325 -27.53 13.04 2.24
N ILE A 326 -28.38 12.57 1.33
CA ILE A 326 -29.41 11.55 1.61
C ILE A 326 -28.74 10.22 1.93
N LEU A 327 -27.73 9.82 1.16
CA LEU A 327 -26.96 8.61 1.46
C LEU A 327 -26.18 8.75 2.77
N ALA A 328 -25.54 9.90 3.00
CA ALA A 328 -24.82 10.17 4.24
C ALA A 328 -25.75 10.04 5.47
N LEU A 329 -26.95 10.62 5.41
CA LEU A 329 -28.00 10.50 6.42
C LEU A 329 -28.40 9.04 6.65
N ALA A 330 -28.61 8.28 5.56
CA ALA A 330 -28.98 6.87 5.66
C ALA A 330 -27.89 6.02 6.33
N ILE A 331 -26.60 6.30 6.06
CA ILE A 331 -25.44 5.63 6.67
C ILE A 331 -25.40 5.91 8.18
N CYS A 332 -25.60 7.16 8.60
CA CYS A 332 -25.71 7.51 10.02
C CYS A 332 -26.93 6.82 10.68
N ASN A 333 -28.02 6.62 9.94
CA ASN A 333 -29.19 5.87 10.42
C ASN A 333 -29.04 4.34 10.35
N GLY A 334 -27.84 3.83 10.02
CA GLY A 334 -27.50 2.42 10.17
C GLY A 334 -27.59 1.57 8.91
N ILE A 335 -27.84 2.16 7.72
CA ILE A 335 -27.74 1.39 6.48
C ILE A 335 -26.28 0.99 6.22
N ARG A 336 -26.06 -0.19 5.68
CA ARG A 336 -24.76 -0.72 5.25
C ARG A 336 -24.90 -1.31 3.85
N PRO A 337 -23.80 -1.46 3.10
CA PRO A 337 -23.84 -2.10 1.79
C PRO A 337 -24.28 -3.56 1.89
N GLU A 338 -24.88 -4.05 0.82
CA GLU A 338 -25.37 -5.43 0.73
C GLU A 338 -24.25 -6.41 0.40
N PHE A 339 -24.35 -7.62 0.96
CA PHE A 339 -23.42 -8.71 0.66
C PHE A 339 -23.85 -9.49 -0.58
N GLY A 340 -22.88 -10.10 -1.26
CA GLY A 340 -23.16 -11.02 -2.36
C GLY A 340 -23.95 -12.25 -1.90
N LYS A 341 -24.75 -12.81 -2.80
CA LYS A 341 -25.45 -14.08 -2.56
C LYS A 341 -24.45 -15.18 -2.18
N GLY A 342 -24.79 -15.99 -1.19
CA GLY A 342 -23.93 -17.08 -0.71
C GLY A 342 -22.77 -16.63 0.18
N THR A 343 -22.66 -15.35 0.55
CA THR A 343 -21.61 -14.90 1.47
C THR A 343 -21.68 -15.64 2.81
N PRO A 344 -20.58 -16.25 3.30
CA PRO A 344 -20.57 -17.01 4.54
C PRO A 344 -20.91 -16.14 5.76
N GLU A 345 -21.65 -16.71 6.71
CA GLU A 345 -22.12 -15.98 7.90
C GLU A 345 -20.99 -15.48 8.79
N ILE A 346 -19.91 -16.27 8.95
CA ILE A 346 -18.71 -15.83 9.68
C ILE A 346 -18.08 -14.58 9.06
N TYR A 347 -18.15 -14.44 7.74
CA TYR A 347 -17.62 -13.32 7.00
C TYR A 347 -18.49 -12.07 7.17
N LYS A 348 -19.82 -12.23 7.05
CA LYS A 348 -20.78 -11.14 7.32
C LYS A 348 -20.64 -10.62 8.74
N LYS A 349 -20.49 -11.52 9.71
CA LYS A 349 -20.31 -11.15 11.12
C LYS A 349 -19.07 -10.28 11.33
N LEU A 350 -17.92 -10.68 10.78
CA LEU A 350 -16.70 -9.88 10.87
C LEU A 350 -16.85 -8.51 10.17
N ALA A 351 -17.43 -8.48 8.97
CA ALA A 351 -17.66 -7.24 8.22
C ALA A 351 -18.63 -6.29 8.95
N TYR A 352 -19.69 -6.80 9.58
CA TYR A 352 -20.60 -5.99 10.39
C TYR A 352 -19.95 -5.47 11.68
N ARG A 353 -19.08 -6.27 12.33
CA ARG A 353 -18.25 -5.79 13.44
C ARG A 353 -17.34 -4.63 13.01
N CYS A 354 -16.73 -4.72 11.84
CA CYS A 354 -15.97 -3.61 11.26
C CYS A 354 -16.84 -2.38 11.03
N MET A 355 -18.08 -2.56 10.57
CA MET A 355 -19.01 -1.48 10.24
C MET A 355 -19.91 -1.03 11.42
N ASN A 356 -19.56 -1.38 12.66
CA ASN A 356 -20.32 -0.98 13.84
C ASN A 356 -20.37 0.56 13.95
N ALA A 357 -21.55 1.12 14.24
CA ALA A 357 -21.74 2.55 14.43
C ALA A 357 -20.93 3.11 15.62
N ASN A 358 -20.66 2.30 16.64
CA ASN A 358 -19.73 2.64 17.70
C ASN A 358 -18.30 2.23 17.29
N PRO A 359 -17.36 3.18 17.07
CA PRO A 359 -15.98 2.88 16.69
C PRO A 359 -15.22 2.03 17.72
N ASP A 360 -15.58 2.11 19.00
CA ASP A 360 -14.92 1.36 20.09
C ASP A 360 -15.29 -0.13 20.09
N GLN A 361 -16.33 -0.50 19.34
CA GLN A 361 -16.79 -1.89 19.21
C GLN A 361 -16.24 -2.56 17.95
N ARG A 362 -15.44 -1.85 17.15
CA ARG A 362 -14.78 -2.37 15.96
C ARG A 362 -13.50 -3.10 16.37
N PRO A 363 -13.13 -4.20 15.70
CA PRO A 363 -11.84 -4.83 15.94
C PRO A 363 -10.70 -3.88 15.55
N THR A 364 -9.55 -4.04 16.18
CA THR A 364 -8.31 -3.41 15.75
C THR A 364 -7.82 -4.01 14.44
N ALA A 365 -7.00 -3.28 13.67
CA ALA A 365 -6.37 -3.82 12.47
C ALA A 365 -5.50 -5.06 12.75
N ARG A 366 -4.92 -5.17 13.96
CA ARG A 366 -4.19 -6.36 14.41
C ARG A 366 -5.12 -7.57 14.54
N GLU A 367 -6.24 -7.43 15.23
CA GLU A 367 -7.23 -8.51 15.38
C GLU A 367 -7.79 -8.94 14.02
N LEU A 368 -8.05 -7.97 13.13
CA LEU A 368 -8.48 -8.27 11.76
C LEU A 368 -7.48 -9.13 11.01
N TYR A 369 -6.21 -8.70 10.98
CA TYR A 369 -5.14 -9.48 10.36
C TYR A 369 -5.06 -10.89 10.96
N ASP A 370 -5.11 -10.99 12.29
CA ASP A 370 -4.98 -12.25 13.01
C ASP A 370 -6.13 -13.24 12.72
N VAL A 371 -7.36 -12.75 12.49
CA VAL A 371 -8.52 -13.55 12.08
C VAL A 371 -8.43 -13.96 10.62
N LEU A 372 -8.17 -13.01 9.73
CA LEU A 372 -8.12 -13.23 8.29
C LEU A 372 -6.95 -14.15 7.89
N LYS A 373 -5.81 -13.99 8.56
CA LYS A 373 -4.64 -14.85 8.37
C LYS A 373 -4.96 -16.29 8.75
N PHE A 374 -5.64 -16.50 9.88
CA PHE A 374 -6.10 -17.83 10.28
C PHE A 374 -7.08 -18.43 9.27
N TRP A 375 -8.03 -17.66 8.74
CA TRP A 375 -8.94 -18.14 7.71
C TRP A 375 -8.22 -18.51 6.41
N CYS A 376 -7.32 -17.65 5.95
CA CYS A 376 -6.50 -17.88 4.77
C CYS A 376 -5.63 -19.14 4.92
N ASP A 377 -4.92 -19.28 6.03
CA ASP A 377 -4.02 -20.42 6.28
C ASP A 377 -4.79 -21.74 6.43
N SER A 378 -6.01 -21.68 6.97
CA SER A 378 -6.93 -22.84 7.04
C SER A 378 -7.37 -23.30 5.64
N CYS A 379 -7.57 -22.38 4.69
CA CYS A 379 -7.89 -22.69 3.31
C CYS A 379 -6.67 -23.17 2.49
N GLU A 380 -5.45 -22.86 2.92
CA GLU A 380 -4.19 -23.25 2.27
C GLU A 380 -3.59 -24.56 2.79
N ASP A 381 -4.32 -25.31 3.62
CA ASP A 381 -3.86 -26.58 4.19
C ASP A 381 -2.67 -26.47 5.15
N ASN A 382 -2.34 -25.26 5.62
CA ASN A 382 -1.19 -25.00 6.49
C ASN A 382 -1.50 -25.31 7.97
N ILE A 383 -2.77 -25.33 8.40
CA ILE A 383 -3.13 -25.32 9.84
C ILE A 383 -4.43 -26.10 10.16
N TYR A 384 -4.42 -27.42 9.97
CA TYR A 384 -5.63 -28.25 10.19
C TYR A 384 -6.11 -28.41 11.63
N SER A 385 -5.20 -28.36 12.60
CA SER A 385 -5.47 -28.71 14.01
C SER A 385 -5.55 -27.51 14.97
N GLN A 386 -5.30 -26.29 14.50
CA GLN A 386 -5.40 -25.11 15.37
C GLN A 386 -6.85 -24.63 15.46
N GLU A 387 -7.17 -24.12 16.64
CA GLU A 387 -8.43 -23.48 16.97
C GLU A 387 -8.16 -22.03 17.33
N LYS A 388 -8.92 -21.11 16.72
CA LYS A 388 -8.80 -19.68 16.98
C LYS A 388 -10.17 -19.03 16.80
N CYS A 389 -10.51 -18.11 17.70
CA CYS A 389 -11.80 -17.40 17.71
C CYS A 389 -13.02 -18.36 17.72
N GLY A 390 -12.91 -19.51 18.40
CA GLY A 390 -13.99 -20.50 18.51
C GLY A 390 -14.25 -21.32 17.25
N TYR A 391 -13.34 -21.33 16.28
CA TYR A 391 -13.42 -22.14 15.06
C TYR A 391 -12.18 -23.00 14.87
N LYS A 392 -12.38 -24.24 14.42
CA LYS A 392 -11.29 -25.11 13.98
C LYS A 392 -10.96 -24.84 12.52
N GLY A 393 -9.68 -24.93 12.13
CA GLY A 393 -9.26 -24.67 10.75
C GLY A 393 -10.01 -25.51 9.70
N LYS A 394 -10.33 -26.78 10.02
CA LYS A 394 -11.16 -27.65 9.17
C LYS A 394 -12.57 -27.11 8.93
N GLU A 395 -13.19 -26.51 9.93
CA GLU A 395 -14.55 -25.92 9.81
C GLU A 395 -14.52 -24.72 8.88
N ILE A 396 -13.54 -23.82 9.08
CA ILE A 396 -13.32 -22.66 8.21
C ILE A 396 -13.12 -23.09 6.76
N ARG A 397 -12.26 -24.07 6.53
CA ARG A 397 -12.00 -24.61 5.19
C ARG A 397 -13.27 -25.14 4.54
N ASN A 398 -14.08 -25.91 5.28
CA ASN A 398 -15.33 -26.45 4.76
C ASN A 398 -16.30 -25.32 4.37
N ILE A 399 -16.49 -24.32 5.24
CA ILE A 399 -17.37 -23.16 4.99
C ILE A 399 -17.01 -22.48 3.67
N PHE A 400 -15.74 -22.11 3.47
CA PHE A 400 -15.35 -21.37 2.26
C PHE A 400 -15.28 -22.26 1.00
N ASN A 401 -14.95 -23.55 1.13
CA ASN A 401 -14.89 -24.47 0.00
C ASN A 401 -16.27 -24.86 -0.54
N GLU A 402 -17.27 -25.00 0.32
CA GLU A 402 -18.64 -25.30 -0.12
C GLU A 402 -19.20 -24.16 -0.96
N ILE A 403 -19.00 -22.92 -0.52
CA ILE A 403 -19.53 -21.71 -1.18
C ILE A 403 -18.80 -21.42 -2.50
N ASN A 404 -17.55 -21.85 -2.65
CA ASN A 404 -16.83 -21.72 -3.94
C ASN A 404 -17.59 -22.35 -5.12
N LYS A 405 -18.44 -23.35 -4.88
CA LYS A 405 -19.28 -23.98 -5.92
C LYS A 405 -20.33 -23.04 -6.50
N GLU A 406 -20.71 -21.99 -5.77
CA GLU A 406 -21.77 -21.06 -6.16
C GLU A 406 -21.23 -19.78 -6.83
N ILE A 407 -19.93 -19.51 -6.76
CA ILE A 407 -19.32 -18.25 -7.26
C ILE A 407 -19.63 -18.00 -8.73
N LEU A 408 -19.56 -19.03 -9.57
CA LEU A 408 -19.83 -18.92 -11.01
C LEU A 408 -21.28 -18.49 -11.33
N ASN A 409 -22.19 -18.60 -10.36
CA ASN A 409 -23.61 -18.25 -10.50
C ASN A 409 -23.94 -16.88 -9.92
N ILE A 410 -22.96 -16.14 -9.38
CA ILE A 410 -23.18 -14.80 -8.85
C ILE A 410 -23.22 -13.82 -10.01
N SER A 411 -24.36 -13.15 -10.18
CA SER A 411 -24.44 -12.03 -11.11
C SER A 411 -23.72 -10.82 -10.53
N THR A 412 -22.78 -10.27 -11.30
CA THR A 412 -22.09 -9.01 -11.01
C THR A 412 -22.62 -7.85 -11.85
N SER A 413 -23.69 -8.06 -12.62
CA SER A 413 -24.31 -6.98 -13.38
C SER A 413 -25.08 -6.04 -12.45
N TYR A 414 -24.84 -4.74 -12.58
CA TYR A 414 -25.55 -3.73 -11.80
C TYR A 414 -25.83 -2.48 -12.64
N GLU A 415 -26.95 -1.82 -12.36
CA GLU A 415 -27.29 -0.54 -12.97
C GLU A 415 -26.81 0.59 -12.06
N LYS A 416 -25.73 1.25 -12.47
CA LYS A 416 -25.09 2.29 -11.68
C LYS A 416 -25.87 3.60 -11.79
N ASN A 417 -26.17 4.22 -10.65
CA ASN A 417 -26.63 5.60 -10.60
C ASN A 417 -25.51 6.53 -11.13
N PRO A 418 -25.78 7.44 -12.08
CA PRO A 418 -24.77 8.37 -12.59
C PRO A 418 -24.08 9.22 -11.51
N ASP A 419 -24.81 9.53 -10.42
CA ASP A 419 -24.31 10.33 -9.30
C ASP A 419 -23.60 9.47 -8.22
N ALA A 420 -23.42 8.15 -8.46
CA ALA A 420 -22.60 7.27 -7.62
C ALA A 420 -21.12 7.44 -7.95
N ILE A 421 -20.45 8.37 -7.25
CA ILE A 421 -19.05 8.72 -7.51
C ILE A 421 -18.11 7.94 -6.57
N TYR A 422 -17.18 7.19 -7.16
CA TYR A 422 -16.23 6.31 -6.48
C TYR A 422 -14.78 6.82 -6.52
N THR A 423 -14.61 8.10 -6.80
CA THR A 423 -13.35 8.83 -6.68
C THR A 423 -13.40 9.74 -5.46
N SER A 424 -12.28 9.87 -4.78
CA SER A 424 -12.17 10.67 -3.56
C SER A 424 -12.48 12.13 -3.81
N ARG A 425 -13.30 12.73 -2.94
CA ARG A 425 -13.70 14.13 -3.04
C ARG A 425 -14.01 14.72 -1.67
N ILE A 426 -14.18 16.04 -1.65
CA ILE A 426 -14.52 16.81 -0.46
C ILE A 426 -16.03 16.82 -0.27
N PHE A 427 -16.47 16.66 0.97
CA PHE A 427 -17.87 16.78 1.37
C PHE A 427 -18.06 17.84 2.46
N THR A 428 -19.21 18.50 2.38
CA THR A 428 -19.72 19.42 3.39
C THR A 428 -21.15 19.04 3.74
N PHE A 429 -21.32 18.20 4.76
CA PHE A 429 -22.65 17.79 5.24
C PHE A 429 -23.12 18.70 6.37
N SER A 430 -24.42 18.99 6.45
CA SER A 430 -25.05 19.58 7.63
C SER A 430 -24.99 18.64 8.83
N ASN A 431 -25.42 19.09 10.02
CA ASN A 431 -25.43 18.24 11.22
C ASN A 431 -26.27 16.97 10.99
N LEU A 432 -25.59 15.83 10.83
CA LEU A 432 -26.19 14.51 10.67
C LEU A 432 -26.60 13.94 12.05
N PRO A 433 -27.54 12.97 12.10
CA PRO A 433 -27.91 12.34 13.37
C PRO A 433 -26.75 11.55 13.98
N LYS A 434 -26.85 11.29 15.29
CA LYS A 434 -25.92 10.39 15.96
C LYS A 434 -25.96 9.00 15.29
N PRO A 435 -24.81 8.44 14.88
CA PRO A 435 -24.76 7.13 14.26
C PRO A 435 -25.39 6.02 15.11
N ILE A 436 -26.18 5.16 14.47
CA ILE A 436 -26.78 3.96 15.08
C ILE A 436 -26.55 2.71 14.22
N ASN A 437 -26.65 1.53 14.82
CA ASN A 437 -26.72 0.26 14.10
C ASN A 437 -28.16 -0.01 13.68
N SER A 438 -28.34 -0.62 12.49
CA SER A 438 -29.64 -1.19 12.11
C SER A 438 -29.94 -2.44 12.94
N SER A 439 -31.21 -2.87 12.93
CA SER A 439 -31.64 -4.09 13.62
C SER A 439 -30.88 -5.33 13.17
N ILE A 440 -30.57 -5.42 11.87
CA ILE A 440 -29.78 -6.52 11.29
C ILE A 440 -28.38 -6.55 11.89
N ILE A 441 -27.68 -5.41 11.93
CA ILE A 441 -26.33 -5.37 12.52
C ILE A 441 -26.40 -5.78 13.99
N THR A 442 -27.36 -5.25 14.74
CA THR A 442 -27.54 -5.57 16.15
C THR A 442 -27.80 -7.06 16.39
N SER A 443 -28.56 -7.75 15.52
CA SER A 443 -28.76 -9.20 15.68
C SER A 443 -27.47 -9.99 15.47
N TYR A 444 -26.65 -9.63 14.48
CA TYR A 444 -25.35 -10.27 14.24
C TYR A 444 -24.36 -10.08 15.40
N LEU A 445 -24.41 -8.92 16.06
CA LEU A 445 -23.51 -8.59 17.18
C LEU A 445 -23.95 -9.28 18.49
N ASN A 446 -25.25 -9.32 18.77
CA ASN A 446 -25.78 -9.94 20.00
C ASN A 446 -25.62 -11.48 20.05
N GLU A 447 -25.33 -12.13 18.93
CA GLU A 447 -24.97 -13.55 18.90
C GLU A 447 -23.58 -13.84 19.52
N GLU A 448 -22.74 -12.84 19.77
CA GLU A 448 -21.46 -13.01 20.51
C GLU A 448 -21.68 -13.13 22.02
N ASP A 449 -22.47 -12.23 22.62
CA ASP A 449 -22.66 -12.19 24.07
C ASP A 449 -23.32 -13.45 24.64
N ASN A 450 -24.12 -14.14 23.84
CA ASN A 450 -24.82 -15.37 24.25
C ASN A 450 -23.96 -16.64 24.17
N LYS A 451 -22.79 -16.62 23.51
CA LYS A 451 -21.88 -17.77 23.50
C LYS A 451 -20.87 -17.73 24.65
N ASP A 452 -20.46 -16.54 25.08
CA ASP A 452 -19.56 -16.38 26.23
C ASP A 452 -20.27 -16.52 27.59
N SER A 453 -21.60 -16.56 27.61
CA SER A 453 -22.43 -16.68 28.83
C SER A 453 -23.05 -18.07 29.04
N GLN A 454 -22.76 -19.05 28.18
CA GLN A 454 -23.24 -20.44 28.34
C GLN A 454 -22.22 -21.39 28.99
N ASP A 455 -21.00 -20.94 29.30
CA ASP A 455 -19.96 -21.72 30.01
C ASP A 455 -19.62 -21.13 31.40
N SER A 456 -20.55 -20.40 32.03
CA SER A 456 -20.40 -19.90 33.42
C SER A 456 -21.05 -20.80 34.44
#